data_AF-A0A8J3GUT5-F1
#
_entry.id   AF-A0A8J3GUT5-F1
#
_cell.length_a   1.000
_cell.length_b   1.000
_cell.length_c   1.000
_cell.angle_alpha   90.00
_cell.angle_beta   90.00
_cell.angle_gamma   90.00
#
_symmetry.space_group_name_H-M   'P 1'
#
loop_
_entity.id
_entity.type
_entity.pdbx_description
1 polymer ?
#
loop_
_entity_poly.entity_id
_entity_poly.type
_entity_poly.pdbx_seq_one_letter_code
_entity_poly.pdbx_strand_id
1 'polypeptide(L)'
;MTAASLIIERLTRVLHDEIAAIGAGQLETVRELYPEKLSLYEELEAQTEHVERQLQSATPEAQELRASLEVLHGLIRKDHALLQQLTNATERVVKELNRIRDRHGLGGIYEASGSLRPQVVARPQQVDETI
;
A
#
# COMPACT_ATOMS: atom_id res chain seq x y z
N MET A 1 -16.14 1.53 30.23
CA MET A 1 -15.68 1.21 28.87
C MET A 1 -16.84 0.60 28.12
N THR A 2 -17.20 1.13 26.95
CA THR A 2 -18.35 0.68 26.17
C THR A 2 -17.89 -0.34 25.12
N ALA A 3 -18.78 -1.21 24.66
CA ALA A 3 -18.43 -2.23 23.66
C ALA A 3 -17.80 -1.60 22.40
N ALA A 4 -18.33 -0.45 21.97
CA ALA A 4 -17.77 0.35 20.89
C ALA A 4 -16.32 0.83 21.13
N SER A 5 -15.99 1.27 22.34
CA SER A 5 -14.63 1.74 22.65
C SER A 5 -13.61 0.60 22.58
N LEU A 6 -14.00 -0.61 22.98
CA LEU A 6 -13.16 -1.80 22.91
C LEU A 6 -12.92 -2.27 21.46
N ILE A 7 -13.95 -2.16 20.60
CA ILE A 7 -13.83 -2.48 19.17
C ILE A 7 -12.86 -1.50 18.49
N ILE A 8 -13.01 -0.19 18.76
CA ILE A 8 -12.13 0.84 18.20
C ILE A 8 -10.69 0.65 18.67
N GLU A 9 -10.48 0.32 19.94
CA GLU A 9 -9.13 0.04 20.47
C GLU A 9 -8.50 -1.19 19.81
N ARG A 10 -9.25 -2.28 19.64
CA ARG A 10 -8.77 -3.47 18.92
C ARG A 10 -8.44 -3.16 17.46
N LEU A 11 -9.32 -2.44 16.76
CA LEU A 11 -9.08 -2.04 15.37
C LEU A 11 -7.85 -1.14 15.24
N THR A 12 -7.63 -0.25 16.20
CA THR A 12 -6.44 0.62 16.29
C THR A 12 -5.15 -0.20 16.42
N ARG A 13 -5.16 -1.26 17.24
CA ARG A 13 -4.00 -2.16 17.39
C ARG A 13 -3.74 -2.94 16.10
N VAL A 14 -4.78 -3.53 15.50
CA VAL A 14 -4.66 -4.27 14.24
C VAL A 14 -4.09 -3.38 13.12
N LEU A 15 -4.58 -2.15 12.98
CA LEU A 15 -4.04 -1.19 12.01
C LEU A 15 -2.60 -0.80 12.30
N HIS A 16 -2.22 -0.67 13.57
CA HIS A 16 -0.84 -0.38 13.94
C HIS A 16 0.10 -1.53 13.56
N ASP A 17 -0.32 -2.78 13.81
CA ASP A 17 0.43 -3.97 13.47
C ASP A 17 0.52 -4.17 11.95
N GLU A 18 -0.55 -3.86 11.21
CA GLU A 18 -0.57 -3.84 9.75
C GLU A 18 0.42 -2.80 9.19
N ILE A 19 0.40 -1.56 9.70
CA ILE A 19 1.34 -0.51 9.29
C ILE A 19 2.79 -0.92 9.59
N ALA A 20 3.05 -1.56 10.73
CA ALA A 20 4.38 -2.05 11.08
C ALA A 20 4.82 -3.18 10.14
N ALA A 21 3.95 -4.14 9.84
CA ALA A 21 4.21 -5.23 8.91
C ALA A 21 4.46 -4.72 7.48
N ILE A 22 3.66 -3.75 7.01
CA ILE A 22 3.86 -3.07 5.72
C ILE A 22 5.22 -2.37 5.69
N GLY A 23 5.55 -1.62 6.75
CA GLY A 23 6.85 -0.95 6.88
C GLY A 23 8.05 -1.92 6.90
N ALA A 24 7.86 -3.13 7.43
CA ALA A 24 8.85 -4.20 7.43
C ALA A 24 8.87 -5.03 6.13
N GLY A 25 7.96 -4.79 5.18
CA GLY A 25 7.81 -5.58 3.96
C GLY A 25 7.21 -6.97 4.17
N GLN A 26 6.60 -7.22 5.33
CA GLN A 26 6.00 -8.51 5.71
C GLN A 26 4.55 -8.61 5.22
N LEU A 27 4.36 -8.66 3.89
CA LEU A 27 3.03 -8.70 3.27
C LEU A 27 2.22 -9.96 3.62
N GLU A 28 2.89 -11.07 3.95
CA GLU A 28 2.23 -12.30 4.40
C GLU A 28 1.50 -12.08 5.72
N THR A 29 2.13 -11.37 6.67
CA THR A 29 1.53 -11.01 7.96
C THR A 29 0.33 -10.08 7.78
N VAL A 30 0.39 -9.14 6.83
CA VAL A 30 -0.75 -8.28 6.47
C VAL A 30 -1.94 -9.12 5.98
N ARG A 31 -1.68 -10.17 5.19
CA ARG A 31 -2.73 -11.07 4.70
C ARG A 31 -3.38 -11.88 5.82
N GLU A 32 -2.61 -12.25 6.85
CA GLU A 32 -3.12 -12.96 8.03
C GLU A 32 -3.98 -12.08 8.95
N LEU A 33 -3.68 -10.78 9.03
CA LEU A 33 -4.45 -9.81 9.81
C LEU A 33 -5.76 -9.39 9.13
N TYR A 34 -5.89 -9.61 7.82
CA TYR A 34 -7.04 -9.15 7.03
C TYR A 34 -8.40 -9.71 7.49
N PRO A 35 -8.56 -11.02 7.81
CA PRO A 35 -9.82 -11.56 8.30
C PRO A 35 -10.24 -10.94 9.64
N GLU A 36 -9.29 -10.68 10.54
CA GLU A 36 -9.55 -10.04 11.82
C GLU A 36 -9.99 -8.57 11.64
N LYS A 37 -9.31 -7.84 10.75
CA LYS A 37 -9.70 -6.47 10.36
C LYS A 37 -11.13 -6.44 9.82
N LEU A 38 -11.50 -7.39 8.95
CA LEU A 38 -12.85 -7.46 8.38
C LEU A 38 -13.92 -7.71 9.44
N SER A 39 -13.70 -8.68 10.35
CA SER A 39 -14.62 -8.95 11.47
C SER A 39 -14.83 -7.72 12.34
N LEU A 40 -13.76 -7.00 12.68
CA LEU A 40 -13.84 -5.80 13.50
C LEU A 40 -14.58 -4.65 12.79
N TYR A 41 -14.46 -4.54 11.47
CA TYR A 41 -15.25 -3.59 10.68
C TYR A 41 -16.73 -3.93 10.67
N GLU A 42 -17.08 -5.19 10.47
CA GLU A 42 -18.47 -5.65 10.51
C GLU A 42 -19.10 -5.43 11.89
N GLU A 43 -18.35 -5.73 12.97
CA GLU A 43 -18.77 -5.46 14.35
C GLU A 43 -18.97 -3.96 14.62
N LEU A 44 -18.07 -3.11 14.09
CA LEU A 44 -18.19 -1.66 14.21
C LEU A 44 -19.40 -1.13 13.43
N GLU A 45 -19.60 -1.62 12.20
CA GLU A 45 -20.69 -1.22 11.33
C GLU A 45 -22.04 -1.57 11.96
N ALA A 46 -22.16 -2.76 12.55
CA ALA A 46 -23.34 -3.19 13.31
C ALA A 46 -23.63 -2.31 14.54
N GLN A 47 -22.63 -1.62 15.10
CA GLN A 47 -22.78 -0.75 16.26
C GLN A 47 -22.80 0.76 15.91
N THR A 48 -22.81 1.12 14.63
CA THR A 48 -22.71 2.51 14.16
C THR A 48 -23.78 3.41 14.79
N GLU A 49 -25.05 3.01 14.80
CA GLU A 49 -26.12 3.82 15.41
C GLU A 49 -25.93 4.03 16.92
N HIS A 50 -25.32 3.07 17.61
CA HIS A 50 -25.04 3.18 19.03
C HIS A 50 -23.87 4.14 19.29
N VAL A 51 -22.84 4.07 18.44
CA VAL A 51 -21.70 4.99 18.43
C VAL A 51 -22.16 6.42 18.16
N GLU A 52 -23.01 6.64 17.17
CA GLU A 52 -23.56 7.96 16.85
C GLU A 52 -24.37 8.55 18.01
N ARG A 53 -25.23 7.74 18.65
CA ARG A 53 -25.99 8.15 19.82
C ARG A 53 -25.08 8.50 21.02
N GLN A 54 -24.00 7.74 21.23
CA GLN A 54 -23.01 8.06 22.24
C GLN A 54 -22.27 9.37 21.92
N LEU A 55 -21.89 9.59 20.67
CA LEU A 55 -21.22 10.81 20.23
C LEU A 55 -22.11 12.05 20.41
N GLN A 56 -23.43 11.92 20.23
CA GLN A 56 -24.39 13.02 20.47
C GLN A 56 -24.52 13.39 21.96
N SER A 57 -24.15 12.48 22.87
CA SER A 57 -24.13 12.78 24.30
C SER A 57 -22.94 13.67 24.67
N ALA A 58 -23.14 14.66 25.55
CA ALA A 58 -22.08 15.54 26.05
C ALA A 58 -21.34 14.92 27.27
N THR A 59 -21.17 13.60 27.26
CA THR A 59 -20.49 12.85 28.32
C THR A 59 -18.97 12.90 28.14
N PRO A 60 -18.17 12.77 29.20
CA PRO A 60 -16.72 12.63 29.09
C PRO A 60 -16.33 11.39 28.27
N GLU A 61 -17.09 10.29 28.34
CA GLU A 61 -16.83 9.10 27.50
C GLU A 61 -17.00 9.39 26.00
N ALA A 62 -17.92 10.30 25.63
CA ALA A 62 -18.09 10.73 24.24
C ALA A 62 -16.92 11.59 23.72
N GLN A 63 -16.19 12.28 24.61
CA GLN A 63 -14.97 13.00 24.23
C GLN A 63 -13.82 12.02 23.99
N GLU A 64 -13.64 11.02 24.85
CA GLU A 64 -12.64 9.97 24.68
C GLU A 64 -12.88 9.16 23.40
N LEU A 65 -14.15 8.84 23.11
CA LEU A 65 -14.55 8.15 21.89
C LEU A 65 -14.20 8.97 20.63
N ARG A 66 -14.46 10.28 20.63
CA ARG A 66 -14.05 11.19 19.54
C ARG A 66 -12.54 11.19 19.34
N ALA A 67 -11.77 11.31 20.41
CA ALA A 67 -10.31 11.28 20.34
C ALA A 67 -9.81 9.96 19.75
N SER A 68 -10.41 8.84 20.15
CA SER A 68 -10.06 7.51 19.62
C SER A 68 -10.39 7.38 18.13
N LEU A 69 -11.54 7.91 17.68
CA LEU A 69 -11.92 7.93 16.27
C LEU A 69 -10.99 8.81 15.41
N GLU A 70 -10.54 9.94 15.93
CA GLU A 70 -9.54 10.79 15.25
C GLU A 70 -8.21 10.05 15.07
N VAL A 71 -7.74 9.36 16.11
CA VAL A 71 -6.53 8.52 16.02
C VAL A 71 -6.71 7.42 14.98
N LEU A 72 -7.84 6.71 15.02
CA LEU A 72 -8.17 5.65 14.06
C LEU A 72 -8.18 6.17 12.62
N HIS A 73 -8.81 7.32 12.38
CA HIS A 73 -8.85 7.96 11.07
C HIS A 73 -7.44 8.35 10.59
N GLY A 74 -6.59 8.84 11.48
CA GLY A 74 -5.18 9.11 11.19
C GLY A 74 -4.41 7.86 10.75
N LEU A 75 -4.62 6.73 11.44
CA LEU A 75 -3.99 5.45 11.09
C LEU A 75 -4.45 4.94 9.72
N ILE A 76 -5.76 4.99 9.43
CA ILE A 76 -6.31 4.59 8.13
C ILE A 76 -5.69 5.40 6.99
N ARG A 77 -5.52 6.72 7.17
CA ARG A 77 -4.87 7.57 6.15
C ARG A 77 -3.40 7.21 5.94
N LYS A 78 -2.68 6.87 7.01
CA LYS A 78 -1.29 6.44 6.94
C LYS A 78 -1.15 5.10 6.22
N ASP A 79 -2.00 4.13 6.56
CA ASP A 79 -2.06 2.82 5.91
C ASP A 79 -2.33 2.96 4.40
N HIS A 80 -3.34 3.76 4.03
CA HIS A 80 -3.64 4.04 2.63
C HIS A 80 -2.45 4.65 1.87
N ALA A 81 -1.74 5.61 2.47
CA ALA A 81 -0.57 6.22 1.85
C ALA A 81 0.57 5.21 1.63
N LEU A 82 0.79 4.28 2.56
CA LEU A 82 1.79 3.23 2.43
C LEU A 82 1.42 2.23 1.31
N LEU A 83 0.15 1.82 1.23
CA LEU A 83 -0.33 0.96 0.15
C LEU A 83 -0.20 1.61 -1.23
N GLN A 84 -0.47 2.91 -1.33
CA GLN A 84 -0.23 3.67 -2.57
C GLN A 84 1.25 3.70 -2.95
N GLN A 85 2.14 3.92 -1.98
CA GLN A 85 3.58 3.90 -2.23
C GLN A 85 4.07 2.52 -2.69
N LEU A 86 3.59 1.44 -2.06
CA LEU A 86 3.90 0.08 -2.48
C LEU A 86 3.41 -0.22 -3.90
N THR A 87 2.17 0.17 -4.23
CA THR A 87 1.61 0.01 -5.58
C THR A 87 2.45 0.75 -6.62
N ASN A 88 2.86 1.99 -6.33
CA ASN A 88 3.73 2.76 -7.22
C ASN A 88 5.12 2.11 -7.38
N ALA A 89 5.67 1.52 -6.31
CA ALA A 89 6.96 0.84 -6.36
C ALA A 89 6.86 -0.46 -7.20
N THR A 90 5.83 -1.27 -7.03
CA THR A 90 5.62 -2.50 -7.80
C THR A 90 5.38 -2.20 -9.28
N GLU A 91 4.63 -1.15 -9.62
CA GLU A 91 4.47 -0.70 -11.01
C GLU A 91 5.81 -0.38 -11.68
N ARG A 92 6.73 0.29 -10.96
CA ARG A 92 8.07 0.59 -11.49
C ARG A 92 8.87 -0.68 -11.74
N VAL A 93 8.82 -1.64 -10.82
CA VAL A 93 9.49 -2.94 -10.98
C VAL A 93 8.93 -3.68 -12.19
N VAL A 94 7.61 -3.72 -12.37
CA VAL A 94 6.97 -4.36 -13.53
C VAL A 94 7.39 -3.69 -14.83
N LYS A 95 7.43 -2.34 -14.88
CA LYS A 95 7.91 -1.61 -16.06
C LYS A 95 9.36 -1.92 -16.39
N GLU A 96 10.24 -1.99 -15.40
CA GLU A 96 11.64 -2.35 -15.62
C GLU A 96 11.81 -3.83 -16.01
N LEU A 97 11.03 -4.75 -15.45
CA LEU A 97 11.01 -6.15 -15.89
C LEU A 97 10.58 -6.27 -17.35
N ASN A 98 9.54 -5.53 -17.76
CA ASN A 98 9.13 -5.48 -19.16
C ASN A 98 10.22 -4.89 -20.04
N ARG A 99 10.89 -3.81 -19.61
CA ARG A 99 12.00 -3.18 -20.35
C ARG A 99 13.21 -4.13 -20.51
N ILE A 100 13.58 -4.84 -19.45
CA ILE A 100 14.66 -5.84 -19.49
C ILE A 100 14.27 -6.97 -20.45
N ARG A 101 13.05 -7.49 -20.32
CA ARG A 101 12.53 -8.53 -21.22
C ARG A 101 12.52 -8.05 -22.67
N ASP A 102 12.13 -6.81 -22.95
CA ASP A 102 12.07 -6.30 -24.31
C ASP A 102 13.48 -6.03 -24.88
N ARG A 103 14.45 -5.65 -24.03
CA ARG A 103 15.87 -5.46 -24.42
C ARG A 103 16.61 -6.79 -24.64
N HIS A 104 16.36 -7.79 -23.79
CA HIS A 104 17.07 -9.07 -23.78
C HIS A 104 16.30 -10.22 -24.42
N GLY A 105 15.02 -10.02 -24.71
CA GLY A 105 14.18 -10.96 -25.44
C GLY A 105 14.39 -10.87 -26.95
N LEU A 106 13.81 -11.84 -27.67
CA LEU A 106 13.92 -11.92 -29.13
C LEU A 106 13.42 -10.64 -29.82
N GLY A 107 12.45 -9.91 -29.27
CA GLY A 107 11.96 -8.63 -29.82
C GLY A 107 12.94 -7.45 -29.72
N GLY A 108 13.99 -7.56 -28.91
CA GLY A 108 15.07 -6.56 -28.80
C GLY A 108 16.15 -6.76 -29.87
N ILE A 109 16.35 -8.01 -30.28
CA ILE A 109 17.37 -8.43 -31.25
C ILE A 109 16.76 -8.65 -32.65
N TYR A 110 15.49 -9.00 -32.73
CA TYR A 110 14.76 -9.33 -33.95
C TYR A 110 13.44 -8.54 -34.05
N GLU A 111 13.04 -8.17 -35.26
CA GLU A 111 11.71 -7.63 -35.56
C GLU A 111 10.65 -8.74 -35.56
N ALA A 112 9.36 -8.38 -35.57
CA ALA A 112 8.26 -9.34 -35.62
C ALA A 112 8.31 -10.27 -36.86
N SER A 113 9.00 -9.85 -37.93
CA SER A 113 9.32 -10.61 -39.14
C SER A 113 10.47 -11.62 -38.97
N GLY A 114 11.15 -11.66 -37.83
CA GLY A 114 12.32 -12.53 -37.57
C GLY A 114 13.65 -12.00 -38.12
N SER A 115 13.67 -10.82 -38.74
CA SER A 115 14.89 -10.14 -39.17
C SER A 115 15.59 -9.45 -38.00
N LEU A 116 16.93 -9.50 -37.94
CA LEU A 116 17.71 -8.80 -36.91
C LEU A 116 17.38 -7.30 -36.93
N ARG A 117 17.04 -6.72 -35.77
CA ARG A 117 16.92 -5.28 -35.63
C ARG A 117 18.30 -4.66 -35.89
N PRO A 118 18.41 -3.64 -36.78
CA PRO A 118 19.67 -2.93 -36.96
C PRO A 118 20.02 -2.24 -35.66
N GLN A 119 20.95 -2.83 -34.91
CA GLN A 119 21.44 -2.26 -33.66
C GLN A 119 22.18 -0.98 -34.03
N VAL A 120 21.55 0.17 -33.80
CA VAL A 120 22.23 1.48 -33.89
C VAL A 120 23.16 1.55 -32.69
N VAL A 121 24.28 0.83 -32.76
CA VAL A 121 25.44 1.09 -31.94
C VAL A 121 25.87 2.50 -32.32
N ALA A 122 25.72 3.44 -31.39
CA ALA A 122 26.29 4.78 -31.53
C ALA A 122 27.75 4.59 -31.93
N ARG A 123 28.11 5.11 -33.11
CA ARG A 123 29.45 4.98 -33.69
C ARG A 123 30.50 5.31 -32.62
N PRO A 124 31.55 4.51 -32.45
CA PRO A 124 32.64 4.89 -31.56
C PRO A 124 33.15 6.26 -32.03
N GLN A 125 33.13 7.23 -31.12
CA GLN A 125 33.65 8.56 -31.33
C GLN A 125 35.14 8.37 -31.70
N GLN A 126 35.47 8.55 -32.98
CA GLN A 126 36.86 8.51 -33.42
C GLN A 126 37.58 9.63 -32.69
N VAL A 127 38.47 9.26 -31.77
CA VAL A 127 39.41 10.19 -31.17
C VAL A 127 40.41 10.55 -32.27
N ASP A 128 40.44 11.82 -32.61
CA ASP A 128 41.32 12.39 -33.61
C ASP A 128 42.75 12.39 -33.04
N GLU A 129 43.58 11.42 -33.42
CA GLU A 129 45.02 11.46 -33.20
C GLU A 129 45.67 12.13 -34.42
N THR A 130 45.85 13.45 -34.34
CA THR A 130 46.77 14.16 -35.22
C THR A 130 47.95 14.69 -34.40
N ILE A 131 49.12 14.15 -34.77
CA ILE A 131 50.48 14.51 -34.35
C ILE A 131 50.92 15.77 -35.10
#